data_AF-A0A143DHV5-F1
#
_entry.id   AF-A0A143DHV5-F1
#
_cell.length_a   1.000
_cell.length_b   1.000
_cell.length_c   1.000
_cell.angle_alpha   90.00
_cell.angle_beta   90.00
_cell.angle_gamma   90.00
#
_symmetry.space_group_name_H-M   'P 1'
#
loop_
_entity.id
_entity.type
_entity.pdbx_description
1 polymer ?
#
loop_
_entity_poly.entity_id
_entity_poly.type
_entity_poly.pdbx_seq_one_letter_code
_entity_poly.pdbx_strand_id
1 'polypeptide(L)'
;MFSRLVCRGLVVSFGVLLAGCASNTDPAQGGFLSGVRHLASGGYEERVKERQEALENEQDLNTQKKREYDRNQQEQASVTEDRAAAEKRYAQLEKELRALKGRLEKAKGRNNDLKAEIASLEAKIAQLRSDPVTPAPEKKRRLDALQRQKDDLSRQVDRALGR
;
A
#
# COMPACT_ATOMS: atom_id res chain seq x y z
N MET A 1 -55.89 -2.37 -16.01
CA MET A 1 -55.74 -1.69 -17.31
C MET A 1 -55.46 -2.73 -18.38
N PHE A 2 -56.18 -2.61 -19.49
CA PHE A 2 -56.34 -3.60 -20.54
C PHE A 2 -55.06 -3.92 -21.33
N SER A 3 -54.82 -5.23 -21.44
CA SER A 3 -54.59 -6.00 -22.67
C SER A 3 -54.42 -5.21 -23.99
N ARG A 4 -53.30 -5.43 -24.68
CA ARG A 4 -53.12 -5.26 -26.13
C ARG A 4 -52.61 -6.60 -26.68
N LEU A 5 -53.36 -7.33 -27.52
CA LEU A 5 -53.46 -7.16 -28.99
C LEU A 5 -52.05 -7.19 -29.63
N VAL A 6 -51.65 -8.06 -30.56
CA VAL A 6 -52.32 -8.89 -31.56
C VAL A 6 -51.30 -9.93 -32.03
N CYS A 7 -51.68 -11.20 -32.18
CA CYS A 7 -51.05 -12.08 -33.17
C CYS A 7 -52.14 -13.04 -33.65
N ARG A 8 -52.80 -12.67 -34.73
CA ARG A 8 -53.87 -13.46 -35.34
C ARG A 8 -53.55 -13.57 -36.83
N GLY A 9 -53.36 -14.81 -37.27
CA GLY A 9 -53.43 -15.21 -38.67
C GLY A 9 -52.12 -15.72 -39.25
N LEU A 10 -51.90 -17.04 -39.20
CA LEU A 10 -52.10 -17.88 -40.38
C LEU A 10 -52.06 -19.35 -39.98
N VAL A 11 -53.17 -20.04 -40.25
CA VAL A 11 -53.32 -21.49 -40.16
C VAL A 11 -52.67 -22.12 -41.39
N VAL A 12 -51.66 -22.98 -41.24
CA VAL A 12 -51.32 -24.02 -42.22
C VAL A 12 -50.79 -25.28 -41.50
N SER A 13 -51.55 -26.36 -41.70
CA SER A 13 -51.18 -27.78 -41.78
C SER A 13 -50.69 -28.56 -40.56
N PHE A 14 -51.64 -29.39 -40.13
CA PHE A 14 -51.59 -30.65 -39.39
C PHE A 14 -50.65 -31.73 -40.01
N GLY A 15 -50.02 -32.55 -39.15
CA GLY A 15 -49.29 -33.80 -39.47
C GLY A 15 -48.23 -34.12 -38.39
N VAL A 16 -48.51 -34.81 -37.28
CA VAL A 16 -48.57 -36.29 -37.13
C VAL A 16 -47.22 -36.91 -37.59
N LEU A 17 -46.27 -37.45 -36.81
CA LEU A 17 -46.16 -38.07 -35.47
C LEU A 17 -44.70 -37.88 -34.98
N LEU A 18 -44.45 -37.47 -33.74
CA LEU A 18 -44.02 -38.36 -32.64
C LEU A 18 -43.21 -39.62 -33.07
N ALA A 19 -42.03 -39.42 -33.63
CA ALA A 19 -40.97 -40.43 -33.67
C ALA A 19 -39.75 -39.89 -32.90
N GLY A 20 -39.89 -39.85 -31.58
CA GLY A 20 -38.85 -39.38 -30.67
C GLY A 20 -39.09 -39.95 -29.28
N CYS A 21 -39.44 -41.24 -29.20
CA CYS A 21 -39.34 -41.95 -27.93
C CYS A 21 -37.89 -41.85 -27.48
N ALA A 22 -37.74 -41.23 -26.30
CA ALA A 22 -36.57 -41.24 -25.47
C ALA A 22 -35.78 -42.54 -25.61
N SER A 23 -34.63 -42.47 -26.29
CA SER A 23 -33.52 -43.37 -26.02
C SER A 23 -32.95 -42.95 -24.65
N ASN A 24 -33.71 -43.24 -23.59
CA ASN A 24 -33.17 -43.23 -22.24
C ASN A 24 -32.19 -44.41 -22.17
N THR A 25 -30.93 -44.14 -22.48
CA THR A 25 -29.83 -45.09 -22.35
C THR A 25 -29.43 -45.20 -20.89
N ASP A 26 -30.39 -45.52 -20.03
CA ASP A 26 -30.13 -45.96 -18.67
C ASP A 26 -30.03 -47.49 -18.70
N PRO A 27 -28.81 -48.07 -18.66
CA PRO A 27 -28.61 -49.51 -18.71
C PRO A 27 -29.17 -50.23 -17.46
N ALA A 28 -29.56 -49.52 -16.40
CA ALA A 28 -30.30 -50.11 -15.29
C ALA A 28 -31.76 -50.44 -15.66
N GLN A 29 -32.30 -49.84 -16.75
CA GLN A 29 -33.66 -50.08 -17.25
C GLN A 29 -33.70 -50.85 -18.58
N GLY A 30 -32.54 -51.06 -19.22
CA GLY A 30 -32.41 -51.89 -20.43
C GLY A 30 -32.29 -53.37 -20.08
N GLY A 31 -33.34 -54.17 -20.35
CA GLY A 31 -33.36 -55.61 -20.04
C GLY A 31 -32.21 -56.44 -20.64
N PHE A 32 -32.08 -57.69 -20.19
CA PHE A 32 -30.98 -58.64 -20.44
C PHE A 32 -30.37 -58.61 -21.85
N LEU A 33 -31.19 -58.55 -22.91
CA LEU A 33 -30.73 -58.54 -24.31
C LEU A 33 -29.96 -57.26 -24.71
N SER A 34 -30.23 -56.12 -24.06
CA SER A 34 -29.46 -54.88 -24.22
C SER A 34 -28.11 -54.97 -23.52
N GLY A 35 -28.08 -55.58 -22.32
CA GLY A 35 -26.85 -55.84 -21.56
C GLY A 35 -25.88 -56.75 -22.30
N VAL A 36 -26.34 -57.85 -22.90
CA VAL A 36 -25.48 -58.77 -23.68
C VAL A 36 -24.94 -58.10 -24.94
N ARG A 37 -25.73 -57.22 -25.59
CA ARG A 37 -25.28 -56.46 -26.77
C ARG A 37 -24.19 -55.44 -26.41
N HIS A 38 -24.26 -54.82 -25.22
CA HIS A 38 -23.23 -53.92 -24.71
C HIS A 38 -21.97 -54.62 -24.19
N LEU A 39 -22.11 -55.84 -23.65
CA LEU A 39 -20.98 -56.71 -23.34
C LEU A 39 -20.25 -57.18 -24.60
N ALA A 40 -21.00 -57.50 -25.66
CA ALA A 40 -20.41 -57.89 -26.95
C ALA A 40 -19.83 -56.71 -27.76
N SER A 41 -20.24 -55.47 -27.46
CA SER A 41 -19.82 -54.26 -28.21
C SER A 41 -18.71 -53.43 -27.54
N GLY A 42 -18.15 -53.85 -26.40
CA GLY A 42 -17.05 -53.16 -25.72
C GLY A 42 -17.44 -51.89 -24.91
N GLY A 43 -18.73 -51.67 -24.64
CA GLY A 43 -19.21 -50.44 -24.01
C GLY A 43 -18.87 -50.30 -22.51
N TYR A 44 -18.43 -51.38 -21.85
CA TYR A 44 -17.94 -51.33 -20.47
C TYR A 44 -16.51 -50.79 -20.42
N GLU A 45 -15.64 -51.32 -21.29
CA GLU A 45 -14.25 -50.89 -21.43
C GLU A 45 -14.16 -49.40 -21.77
N GLU A 46 -15.04 -48.89 -22.62
CA GLU A 46 -15.10 -47.47 -22.97
C GLU A 46 -15.44 -46.59 -21.76
N ARG A 47 -16.42 -46.97 -20.93
CA ARG A 47 -16.72 -46.23 -19.69
C ARG A 47 -15.61 -46.29 -18.65
N VAL A 48 -14.91 -47.43 -18.55
CA VAL A 48 -13.74 -47.55 -17.67
C VAL A 48 -12.64 -46.60 -18.14
N LYS A 49 -12.39 -46.55 -19.46
CA LYS A 49 -11.43 -45.63 -20.06
C LYS A 49 -11.81 -44.16 -19.82
N GLU A 50 -13.05 -43.77 -20.09
CA GLU A 50 -13.55 -42.41 -19.82
C GLU A 50 -13.38 -42.00 -18.35
N ARG A 51 -13.70 -42.90 -17.42
CA ARG A 51 -13.54 -42.63 -15.98
C ARG A 51 -12.07 -42.52 -15.57
N GLN A 52 -11.20 -43.33 -16.17
CA GLN A 52 -9.77 -43.28 -15.91
C GLN A 52 -9.18 -41.97 -16.43
N GLU A 53 -9.53 -41.56 -17.65
CA GLU A 53 -9.12 -40.27 -18.23
C GLU A 53 -9.67 -39.09 -17.41
N ALA A 54 -10.92 -39.15 -16.97
CA ALA A 54 -11.48 -38.12 -16.09
C ALA A 54 -10.75 -38.03 -14.74
N LEU A 55 -10.42 -39.19 -14.14
CA LEU A 55 -9.67 -39.21 -12.88
C LEU A 55 -8.26 -38.63 -13.05
N GLU A 56 -7.55 -38.98 -14.12
CA GLU A 56 -6.22 -38.45 -14.44
C GLU A 56 -6.28 -36.93 -14.63
N ASN A 57 -7.24 -36.44 -15.43
CA ASN A 57 -7.46 -35.01 -15.63
C ASN A 57 -7.73 -34.26 -14.31
N GLU A 58 -8.57 -34.82 -13.43
CA GLU A 58 -8.86 -34.20 -12.14
C GLU A 58 -7.65 -34.21 -11.19
N GLN A 59 -6.83 -35.27 -11.22
CA GLN A 59 -5.58 -35.33 -10.45
C GLN A 59 -4.57 -34.29 -10.92
N ASP A 60 -4.45 -34.10 -12.24
CA ASP A 60 -3.61 -33.07 -12.83
C ASP A 60 -4.09 -31.66 -12.46
N LEU A 61 -5.40 -31.41 -12.55
CA LEU A 61 -5.99 -30.13 -12.14
C LEU A 61 -5.79 -29.86 -10.65
N ASN A 62 -5.94 -30.86 -9.78
CA ASN A 62 -5.72 -30.71 -8.35
C ASN A 62 -4.24 -30.39 -8.05
N THR A 63 -3.32 -31.07 -8.73
CA THR A 63 -1.89 -30.82 -8.60
C THR A 63 -1.54 -29.40 -9.05
N GLN A 64 -2.11 -28.91 -10.14
CA GLN A 64 -1.92 -27.53 -10.61
C GLN A 64 -2.46 -26.51 -9.61
N LYS A 65 -3.71 -26.68 -9.13
CA LYS A 65 -4.32 -25.81 -8.12
C LYS A 65 -3.53 -25.76 -6.83
N LYS A 66 -2.98 -26.91 -6.39
CA LYS A 66 -2.14 -26.96 -5.19
C LYS A 66 -0.85 -26.15 -5.37
N ARG A 67 -0.18 -26.26 -6.52
CA ARG A 67 1.01 -25.45 -6.83
C ARG A 67 0.69 -23.96 -6.94
N GLU A 68 -0.48 -23.58 -7.44
CA GLU A 68 -0.93 -22.19 -7.45
C GLU A 68 -1.20 -21.68 -6.04
N TYR A 69 -1.89 -22.48 -5.22
CA TYR A 69 -2.14 -22.15 -3.83
C TYR A 69 -0.83 -21.94 -3.05
N ASP A 70 0.13 -22.85 -3.19
CA ASP A 70 1.43 -22.75 -2.51
C ASP A 70 2.22 -21.51 -2.96
N ARG A 71 2.20 -21.17 -4.25
CA ARG A 71 2.80 -19.94 -4.78
C ARG A 71 2.13 -18.68 -4.21
N ASN A 72 0.80 -18.64 -4.21
CA ASN A 72 0.05 -17.50 -3.67
C ASN A 72 0.28 -17.34 -2.16
N GLN A 73 0.40 -18.43 -1.40
CA GLN A 73 0.75 -18.39 0.03
C GLN A 73 2.14 -17.79 0.25
N GLN A 74 3.13 -18.17 -0.57
CA GLN A 74 4.48 -17.61 -0.50
C GLN A 74 4.49 -16.12 -0.84
N GLU A 75 3.78 -15.70 -1.89
CA GLU A 75 3.66 -14.29 -2.27
C GLU A 75 2.95 -13.47 -1.19
N GLN A 76 1.90 -14.01 -0.58
CA GLN A 76 1.20 -13.34 0.51
C GLN A 76 2.12 -13.14 1.72
N ALA A 77 2.95 -14.13 2.05
CA ALA A 77 3.94 -14.02 3.12
C ALA A 77 4.97 -12.93 2.82
N SER A 78 5.55 -12.92 1.61
CA SER A 78 6.55 -11.91 1.23
C SER A 78 5.96 -10.49 1.22
N VAL A 79 4.76 -10.31 0.67
CA VAL A 79 4.08 -9.00 0.66
C VAL A 79 3.78 -8.52 2.09
N THR A 80 3.42 -9.42 2.99
CA THR A 80 3.17 -9.08 4.40
C THR A 80 4.46 -8.63 5.10
N GLU A 81 5.58 -9.31 4.84
CA GLU A 81 6.89 -8.93 5.36
C GLU A 81 7.35 -7.57 4.82
N ASP A 82 7.23 -7.35 3.51
CA ASP A 82 7.57 -6.10 2.84
C ASP A 82 6.75 -4.94 3.38
N ARG A 83 5.44 -5.14 3.59
CA ARG A 83 4.57 -4.16 4.20
C ARG A 83 5.01 -3.82 5.62
N ALA A 84 5.29 -4.82 6.45
CA ALA A 84 5.76 -4.60 7.82
C ALA A 84 7.10 -3.85 7.84
N ALA A 85 8.01 -4.14 6.90
CA ALA A 85 9.27 -3.43 6.75
C ALA A 85 9.06 -1.97 6.32
N ALA A 86 8.15 -1.72 5.36
CA ALA A 86 7.79 -0.38 4.93
C ALA A 86 7.17 0.45 6.06
N GLU A 87 6.22 -0.12 6.81
CA GLU A 87 5.60 0.54 7.97
C GLU A 87 6.63 0.94 9.03
N LYS A 88 7.61 0.07 9.32
CA LYS A 88 8.74 0.40 10.20
C LYS A 88 9.59 1.56 9.67
N ARG A 89 9.88 1.58 8.37
CA ARG A 89 10.63 2.67 7.72
C ARG A 89 9.87 4.00 7.81
N TYR A 90 8.55 4.00 7.56
CA TYR A 90 7.73 5.20 7.71
C TYR A 90 7.72 5.74 9.14
N ALA A 91 7.57 4.86 10.14
CA ALA A 91 7.60 5.26 11.54
C ALA A 91 8.96 5.85 11.94
N GLN A 92 10.06 5.31 11.40
CA GLN A 92 11.40 5.85 11.62
C GLN A 92 11.57 7.23 10.96
N LEU A 93 11.15 7.36 9.70
CA LEU A 93 11.22 8.62 8.96
C LEU A 93 10.38 9.72 9.65
N GLU A 94 9.22 9.37 10.19
CA GLU A 94 8.38 10.30 10.94
C GLU A 94 9.07 10.79 12.22
N LYS A 95 9.73 9.90 12.97
CA LYS A 95 10.52 10.26 14.15
C LYS A 95 11.66 11.21 13.78
N GLU A 96 12.37 10.90 12.71
CA GLU A 96 13.47 11.75 12.20
C GLU A 96 12.96 13.12 11.76
N LEU A 97 11.83 13.17 11.05
CA LEU A 97 11.20 14.43 10.64
C LEU A 97 10.78 15.28 11.85
N ARG A 98 10.18 14.67 12.88
CA ARG A 98 9.84 15.36 14.13
C ARG A 98 11.09 15.87 14.84
N ALA A 99 12.16 15.08 14.90
CA ALA A 99 13.43 15.49 15.47
C ALA A 99 14.07 16.66 14.69
N LEU A 100 14.04 16.62 13.36
CA LEU A 100 14.53 17.70 12.50
C LEU A 100 13.72 18.98 12.69
N LYS A 101 12.39 18.89 12.73
CA LYS A 101 11.52 20.04 13.04
C LYS A 101 11.86 20.64 14.41
N GLY A 102 12.04 19.80 15.43
CA GLY A 102 12.45 20.26 16.76
C GLY A 102 13.83 20.95 16.77
N ARG A 103 14.80 20.43 16.03
CA ARG A 103 16.12 21.07 15.86
C ARG A 103 16.02 22.41 15.13
N LEU A 104 15.18 22.49 14.10
CA LEU A 104 14.94 23.72 13.34
C LEU A 104 14.33 24.82 14.21
N GLU A 105 13.30 24.50 14.99
CA GLU A 105 12.68 25.48 15.89
C GLU A 105 13.64 25.94 16.99
N LYS A 106 14.44 25.03 17.56
CA LYS A 106 15.52 25.41 18.50
C LYS A 106 16.60 26.29 17.84
N ALA A 107 16.91 26.08 16.56
CA ALA A 107 17.86 26.92 15.84
C ALA A 107 17.27 28.33 15.58
N LYS A 108 16.00 28.42 15.21
CA LYS A 108 15.29 29.70 15.06
C LYS A 108 15.23 30.48 16.38
N GLY A 109 14.89 29.81 17.48
CA GLY A 109 14.89 30.42 18.82
C GLY A 109 16.24 31.04 19.17
N ARG A 110 17.31 30.25 19.06
CA ARG A 110 18.68 30.74 19.27
C ARG A 110 19.04 31.92 18.36
N ASN A 111 18.60 31.91 17.10
CA ASN A 111 18.84 33.04 16.19
C ASN A 111 18.13 34.33 16.67
N ASN A 112 16.91 34.21 17.18
CA ASN A 112 16.18 35.35 17.75
C ASN A 112 16.84 35.88 19.02
N ASP A 113 17.33 35.00 19.89
CA ASP A 113 18.04 35.38 21.11
C ASP A 113 19.33 36.15 20.76
N LEU A 114 20.14 35.62 19.84
CA LEU A 114 21.35 36.29 19.35
C LEU A 114 21.05 37.67 18.74
N LYS A 115 19.96 37.81 17.98
CA LYS A 115 19.52 39.11 17.45
C LYS A 115 19.15 40.10 18.56
N ALA A 116 18.46 39.64 19.60
CA ALA A 116 18.11 40.48 20.75
C ALA A 116 19.36 40.93 21.52
N GLU A 117 20.36 40.05 21.68
CA GLU A 117 21.64 40.37 22.29
C GLU A 117 22.42 41.42 21.48
N ILE A 118 22.46 41.27 20.14
CA ILE A 118 23.04 42.28 19.23
C ILE A 118 22.37 43.64 19.44
N ALA A 119 21.03 43.69 19.40
CA ALA A 119 20.29 44.94 19.58
C ALA A 119 20.54 45.59 20.95
N SER A 120 20.63 44.79 22.02
CA SER A 120 20.97 45.28 23.36
C SER A 120 22.38 45.87 23.42
N LEU A 121 23.35 45.20 22.78
CA LEU A 121 24.73 45.67 22.71
C LEU A 121 24.85 46.97 21.91
N GLU A 122 24.14 47.09 20.79
CA GLU A 122 24.04 48.33 20.01
C GLU A 122 23.46 49.48 20.84
N ALA A 123 22.38 49.24 21.59
CA ALA A 123 21.79 50.25 22.48
C ALA A 123 22.76 50.69 23.58
N LYS A 124 23.51 49.75 24.20
CA LYS A 124 24.54 50.08 25.21
C LYS A 124 25.67 50.91 24.62
N ILE A 125 26.12 50.59 23.40
CA ILE A 125 27.13 51.36 22.69
C ILE A 125 26.61 52.78 22.41
N ALA A 126 25.36 52.92 21.96
CA ALA A 126 24.75 54.22 21.69
C ALA A 126 24.64 55.07 22.97
N GLN A 127 24.17 54.48 24.07
CA GLN A 127 24.07 55.14 25.38
C GLN A 127 25.44 55.57 25.93
N LEU A 128 26.46 54.71 25.82
CA LEU A 128 27.80 55.04 26.26
C LEU A 128 28.42 56.17 25.40
N ARG A 129 28.09 56.23 24.11
CA ARG A 129 28.51 57.32 23.23
C ARG A 129 27.88 58.65 23.63
N SER A 130 26.58 58.67 23.96
CA SER A 130 25.84 59.89 24.31
C SER A 130 26.04 60.37 25.75
N ASP A 131 26.63 59.55 26.65
CA ASP A 131 26.90 59.92 28.04
C ASP A 131 28.05 60.94 28.17
N PRO A 132 27.77 62.18 28.63
CA PRO A 132 28.76 63.22 28.85
C PRO A 132 29.31 63.25 30.28
N VAL A 133 28.74 62.47 31.20
CA VAL A 133 29.03 62.54 32.65
C VAL A 133 30.11 61.54 33.06
N THR A 134 30.18 60.38 32.39
CA THR A 134 31.16 59.33 32.74
C THR A 134 32.60 59.75 32.40
N PRO A 135 33.55 59.70 33.36
CA PRO A 135 34.96 60.02 33.13
C PRO A 135 35.63 59.14 32.06
N ALA A 136 36.56 59.72 31.29
CA ALA A 136 37.29 59.05 30.21
C ALA A 136 37.89 57.66 30.55
N PRO A 137 38.57 57.43 31.70
CA PRO A 137 39.12 56.12 32.02
C PRO A 137 38.04 55.05 32.28
N GLU A 138 36.89 55.43 32.83
CA GLU A 138 35.77 54.52 33.06
C GLU A 138 35.04 54.20 31.75
N LYS A 139 34.85 55.20 30.89
CA LYS A 139 34.30 55.02 29.54
C LYS A 139 35.15 54.05 28.71
N LYS A 140 36.47 54.12 28.80
CA LYS A 140 37.39 53.18 28.15
C LYS A 140 37.20 51.74 28.65
N ARG A 141 37.13 51.53 29.97
CA ARG A 141 36.88 50.19 30.55
C ARG A 141 35.54 49.60 30.08
N ARG A 142 34.49 50.42 30.02
CA ARG A 142 33.17 49.99 29.54
C ARG A 142 33.19 49.63 28.04
N LEU A 143 33.92 50.38 27.21
CA LEU A 143 34.14 50.03 25.80
C LEU A 143 34.89 48.71 25.63
N ASP A 144 35.98 48.51 26.38
CA ASP A 144 36.75 47.27 26.33
C ASP A 144 35.89 46.06 26.73
N ALA A 145 35.00 46.22 27.71
CA ALA A 145 34.04 45.19 28.11
C ALA A 145 33.00 44.89 27.01
N LEU A 146 32.43 45.92 26.38
CA LEU A 146 31.49 45.75 25.26
C LEU A 146 32.16 45.11 24.04
N GLN A 147 33.43 45.44 23.77
CA GLN A 147 34.20 44.82 22.69
C GLN A 147 34.36 43.31 22.92
N ARG A 148 34.69 42.89 24.15
CA ARG A 148 34.76 41.47 24.51
C ARG A 148 33.42 40.75 24.35
N GLN A 149 32.31 41.42 24.70
CA GLN A 149 30.96 40.87 24.51
C GLN A 149 30.63 40.68 23.02
N LYS A 150 30.98 41.66 22.18
CA LYS A 150 30.82 41.57 20.73
C LYS A 150 31.63 40.41 20.14
N ASP A 151 32.89 40.26 20.55
CA ASP A 151 33.76 39.19 20.05
C ASP A 151 33.24 37.81 20.48
N ASP A 152 32.70 37.69 21.69
CA ASP A 152 32.06 36.45 22.12
C ASP A 152 30.80 36.12 21.33
N LEU A 153 29.93 37.11 21.13
CA LEU A 153 28.71 36.97 20.37
C LEU A 153 28.99 36.59 18.90
N SER A 154 30.05 37.15 18.30
CA SER A 154 30.52 36.76 16.97
C SER A 154 30.83 35.26 16.92
N ARG A 155 31.58 34.73 17.89
CA ARG A 155 31.88 33.29 17.98
C ARG A 155 30.64 32.43 18.20
N GLN A 156 29.62 32.94 18.88
CA GLN A 156 28.35 32.23 19.05
C GLN A 156 27.57 32.16 17.73
N VAL A 157 27.55 33.25 16.96
CA VAL A 157 26.93 33.30 15.62
C VAL A 157 27.65 32.37 14.66
N ASP A 158 28.99 32.38 14.62
CA ASP A 158 29.76 31.50 13.73
C ASP A 158 29.49 30.01 14.04
N ARG A 159 29.49 29.65 15.33
CA ARG A 159 29.08 28.30 15.79
C ARG A 159 27.64 27.95 15.41
N ALA A 160 26.72 28.91 15.47
CA ALA A 160 25.32 28.69 15.08
C ALA A 160 25.15 28.52 13.56
N LEU A 161 26.02 29.13 12.76
CA LEU A 161 26.07 29.01 11.31
C LEU A 161 26.90 27.80 10.83
N GLY A 162 27.62 27.13 11.74
CA GLY A 162 28.47 25.99 11.42
C GLY A 162 29.75 26.38 10.66
N ARG A 163 30.27 27.59 10.89
CA ARG A 163 31.54 28.09 10.33
C ARG A 163 32.66 28.08 11.36
#